data_AF-A0A951GLS1-F1
#
_entry.id   AF-A0A951GLS1-F1
#
_cell.length_a   1.000
_cell.length_b   1.000
_cell.length_c   1.000
_cell.angle_alpha   90.00
_cell.angle_beta   90.00
_cell.angle_gamma   90.00
#
_symmetry.space_group_name_H-M   'P 1'
#
loop_
_entity.id
_entity.type
_entity.pdbx_description
1 polymer ?
#
loop_
_entity_poly.entity_id
_entity_poly.type
_entity_poly.pdbx_seq_one_letter_code
_entity_poly.pdbx_strand_id
1 'polypeptide(L)'
;AIEIESTHTIDIDSFVPRSEIDQRFFDTPYYITANEPVGHEAFAVIREAMRSKALVALGRIVLSKRERVMALEPYERGLIGTTLRYAYEVRDANNCFSDVPELKPTPELCRCPAGGRVLRA
;
A
#
# COMPACT_ATOMS: atom_id res chain seq x y z
N ALA A 1 -5.77 -4.96 -31.11
CA ALA A 1 -5.55 -4.54 -29.71
C ALA A 1 -4.17 -5.05 -29.29
N ILE A 2 -3.35 -4.20 -28.69
CA ILE A 2 -2.01 -4.61 -28.22
C ILE A 2 -2.22 -5.35 -26.90
N GLU A 3 -1.86 -6.63 -26.83
CA GLU A 3 -1.86 -7.39 -25.58
C GLU A 3 -0.61 -7.02 -24.78
N ILE A 4 -0.80 -6.61 -23.52
CA ILE A 4 0.30 -6.37 -22.59
C ILE A 4 0.55 -7.67 -21.84
N GLU A 5 1.75 -8.23 -22.00
CA GLU A 5 2.18 -9.44 -21.31
C GLU A 5 2.55 -9.12 -19.86
N SER A 6 2.37 -10.10 -18.96
CA SER A 6 2.79 -9.96 -17.56
C SER A 6 4.31 -9.79 -17.52
N THR A 7 4.79 -8.79 -16.80
CA THR A 7 6.23 -8.57 -16.61
C THR A 7 6.63 -8.98 -15.20
N HIS A 8 7.82 -9.57 -15.07
CA HIS A 8 8.47 -9.85 -13.78
C HIS A 8 9.41 -8.72 -13.34
N THR A 9 9.25 -7.56 -13.96
CA THR A 9 10.07 -6.36 -13.73
C THR A 9 9.17 -5.27 -13.19
N ILE A 10 9.63 -4.58 -12.15
CA ILE A 10 8.96 -3.44 -11.56
C ILE A 10 9.77 -2.20 -11.91
N ASP A 11 9.15 -1.29 -12.65
CA ASP A 11 9.75 -0.01 -13.00
C ASP A 11 9.50 0.97 -11.86
N ILE A 12 10.56 1.47 -11.22
CA ILE A 12 10.46 2.44 -10.12
C ILE A 12 10.38 3.84 -10.73
N ASP A 13 9.31 4.57 -10.42
CA ASP A 13 9.06 5.93 -10.90
C ASP A 13 9.60 6.97 -9.91
N SER A 14 9.42 6.77 -8.60
CA SER A 14 9.83 7.74 -7.57
C SER A 14 9.96 7.13 -6.17
N PHE A 15 10.54 7.90 -5.25
CA PHE A 15 10.59 7.56 -3.82
C PHE A 15 9.91 8.65 -3.00
N VAL A 16 9.00 8.26 -2.11
CA VAL A 16 8.22 9.16 -1.26
C VAL A 16 8.23 8.69 0.20
N PRO A 17 8.09 9.58 1.18
CA PRO A 17 7.82 9.18 2.56
C PRO A 17 6.56 8.32 2.67
N ARG A 18 6.60 7.28 3.53
CA ARG A 18 5.44 6.38 3.73
C ARG A 18 4.16 7.11 4.13
N SER A 19 4.29 8.22 4.85
CA SER A 19 3.17 9.04 5.33
C SER A 19 2.41 9.75 4.21
N GLU A 20 3.00 9.91 3.02
CA GLU A 20 2.33 10.55 1.88
C GLU A 20 1.35 9.61 1.17
N ILE A 21 1.45 8.30 1.41
CA ILE A 21 0.55 7.31 0.83
C ILE A 21 -0.59 7.02 1.80
N ASP A 22 -1.77 7.56 1.46
CA ASP A 22 -2.99 7.30 2.21
C ASP A 22 -3.36 5.81 2.16
N GLN A 23 -3.63 5.23 3.34
CA GLN A 23 -3.91 3.81 3.49
C GLN A 23 -5.09 3.31 2.65
N ARG A 24 -6.04 4.19 2.29
CA ARG A 24 -7.23 3.84 1.48
C ARG A 24 -6.88 3.40 0.07
N PHE A 25 -5.67 3.72 -0.39
CA PHE A 25 -5.19 3.34 -1.71
C PHE A 25 -4.54 1.96 -1.72
N PHE A 26 -4.21 1.36 -0.58
CA PHE A 26 -3.60 0.02 -0.55
C PHE A 26 -4.63 -1.05 -0.91
N ASP A 27 -4.22 -2.05 -1.69
CA ASP A 27 -5.07 -3.15 -2.12
C ASP A 27 -4.51 -4.52 -1.74
N THR A 28 -3.59 -5.08 -2.55
CA THR A 28 -3.11 -6.46 -2.36
C THR A 28 -1.60 -6.48 -2.11
N PRO A 29 -1.14 -7.06 -0.98
CA PRO A 29 0.29 -7.17 -0.66
C PRO A 29 0.96 -8.38 -1.32
N TYR A 30 2.24 -8.24 -1.66
CA TYR A 30 3.11 -9.25 -2.26
C TYR A 30 4.50 -9.20 -1.62
N TYR A 31 5.12 -10.35 -1.39
CA TYR A 31 6.53 -10.42 -1.03
C TYR A 31 7.39 -10.39 -2.28
N ILE A 32 8.43 -9.56 -2.26
CA ILE A 32 9.30 -9.32 -3.42
C ILE A 32 10.75 -9.56 -3.02
N THR A 33 11.45 -10.29 -3.87
CA THR A 33 12.89 -10.58 -3.77
C THR A 33 13.55 -10.32 -5.12
N ALA A 34 14.86 -10.15 -5.15
CA ALA A 34 15.58 -10.17 -6.42
C ALA A 34 15.51 -11.58 -7.05
N ASN A 35 15.41 -11.64 -8.39
CA ASN A 35 15.29 -12.90 -9.11
C ASN A 35 16.63 -13.64 -9.25
N GLU A 36 17.74 -12.90 -9.37
CA GLU A 36 19.05 -13.47 -9.67
C GLU A 36 20.12 -13.09 -8.64
N PRO A 37 21.13 -13.97 -8.40
CA PRO A 37 22.21 -13.72 -7.45
C PRO A 37 22.97 -12.41 -7.70
N VAL A 38 23.20 -12.06 -8.97
CA VAL A 38 23.92 -10.85 -9.38
C VAL A 38 23.19 -9.58 -8.94
N GLY A 39 21.86 -9.63 -8.82
CA GLY A 39 21.04 -8.50 -8.39
C GLY A 39 20.90 -8.35 -6.87
N HIS A 40 21.35 -9.32 -6.07
CA HIS A 40 21.13 -9.30 -4.61
C HIS A 40 21.82 -8.12 -3.91
N GLU A 41 23.03 -7.76 -4.32
CA GLU A 41 23.78 -6.67 -3.70
C GLU A 41 23.11 -5.32 -3.98
N ALA A 42 22.79 -5.04 -5.24
CA ALA A 42 22.07 -3.82 -5.63
C ALA A 42 20.70 -3.72 -4.96
N PHE A 43 19.95 -4.83 -4.92
CA PHE A 43 18.67 -4.91 -4.22
C PHE A 43 18.82 -4.60 -2.72
N ALA A 44 19.83 -5.16 -2.06
CA ALA A 44 20.10 -4.89 -0.64
C ALA A 44 20.47 -3.43 -0.38
N VAL A 45 21.28 -2.81 -1.25
CA VAL A 45 21.65 -1.39 -1.16
C VAL A 45 20.42 -0.50 -1.27
N ILE A 46 19.55 -0.72 -2.26
CA ILE A 46 18.32 0.05 -2.44
C ILE A 46 17.39 -0.12 -1.23
N ARG A 47 17.18 -1.37 -0.78
CA ARG A 47 16.35 -1.67 0.40
C ARG A 47 16.85 -0.94 1.65
N GLU A 48 18.16 -0.92 1.89
CA GLU A 48 18.72 -0.27 3.07
C GLU A 48 18.71 1.25 2.96
N ALA A 49 18.90 1.79 1.75
CA ALA A 49 18.73 3.22 1.47
C ALA A 49 17.28 3.69 1.72
N MET A 50 16.29 2.89 1.34
CA MET A 50 14.88 3.16 1.62
C MET A 50 14.60 3.11 3.13
N ARG A 51 15.09 2.08 3.82
CA ARG A 51 14.91 1.90 5.27
C ARG A 51 15.49 3.05 6.07
N SER A 52 16.74 3.43 5.79
CA SER A 52 17.43 4.51 6.51
C SER A 52 16.77 5.88 6.34
N LYS A 53 16.06 6.09 5.23
CA LYS A 53 15.36 7.35 4.90
C LYS A 53 13.85 7.30 5.13
N ALA A 54 13.32 6.18 5.64
CA ALA A 54 11.88 5.94 5.79
C ALA A 54 11.08 6.19 4.49
N LEU A 55 11.65 5.77 3.35
CA LEU A 55 11.07 5.94 2.02
C LEU A 55 10.39 4.67 1.51
N VAL A 56 9.40 4.90 0.66
CA VAL A 56 8.67 3.90 -0.13
C VAL A 56 8.92 4.22 -1.60
N ALA A 57 9.16 3.18 -2.41
CA ALA A 57 9.27 3.34 -3.85
C ALA A 57 7.88 3.19 -4.48
N LEU A 58 7.49 4.14 -5.32
CA LEU A 58 6.34 4.01 -6.20
C LEU A 58 6.82 3.53 -7.56
N GLY A 59 6.16 2.51 -8.08
CA GLY A 59 6.47 1.97 -9.40
C GLY A 59 5.28 1.31 -10.06
N ARG A 60 5.52 0.72 -11.22
CA ARG A 60 4.51 0.04 -12.03
C ARG A 60 4.91 -1.39 -12.33
N ILE A 61 3.91 -2.27 -12.34
CA ILE A 61 4.05 -3.68 -12.68
C ILE A 61 2.86 -4.12 -13.51
N VAL A 62 3.09 -4.99 -14.50
CA VAL A 62 2.00 -5.64 -15.23
C VAL A 62 1.65 -6.95 -14.54
N LEU A 63 0.47 -6.99 -13.91
CA LEU A 63 -0.09 -8.19 -13.28
C LEU A 63 -1.37 -8.60 -14.01
N SER A 64 -1.44 -9.85 -14.49
CA SER A 64 -2.62 -10.38 -15.18
C SER A 64 -3.07 -9.49 -16.37
N LYS A 65 -2.11 -9.10 -17.22
CA LYS A 65 -2.33 -8.22 -18.39
C LYS A 65 -2.83 -6.81 -18.07
N ARG A 66 -2.70 -6.34 -16.83
CA ARG A 66 -3.07 -4.98 -16.40
C ARG A 66 -1.89 -4.34 -15.69
N GLU A 67 -1.50 -3.15 -16.14
CA GLU A 67 -0.56 -2.30 -15.42
C GLU A 67 -1.21 -1.83 -14.11
N ARG A 68 -0.49 -1.98 -13.02
CA ARG A 68 -0.87 -1.52 -11.68
C ARG A 68 0.25 -0.69 -11.08
N VAL A 69 -0.14 0.36 -10.37
CA VAL A 69 0.78 1.10 -9.50
C VAL A 69 1.04 0.25 -8.25
N MET A 70 2.28 0.23 -7.79
CA MET A 70 2.70 -0.54 -6.62
C MET A 70 3.57 0.33 -5.71
N ALA A 71 3.29 0.27 -4.41
CA ALA A 71 4.13 0.81 -3.36
C ALA A 71 5.05 -0.29 -2.83
N LEU A 72 6.36 -0.06 -2.86
CA LEU A 72 7.40 -0.98 -2.41
C LEU A 72 8.01 -0.48 -1.10
N GLU A 73 7.92 -1.30 -0.07
CA GLU A 73 8.40 -0.98 1.28
C GLU A 73 9.50 -1.96 1.71
N PRO A 74 10.56 -1.50 2.41
CA PRO A 74 11.62 -2.37 2.90
C PRO A 74 11.09 -3.30 4.00
N TYR A 75 11.20 -4.61 3.79
CA TYR A 75 10.70 -5.61 4.74
C TYR A 75 11.70 -6.74 4.96
N GLU A 76 12.25 -6.83 6.18
CA GLU A 76 13.28 -7.83 6.54
C GLU A 76 14.41 -7.91 5.50
N ARG A 77 14.52 -9.05 4.79
CA ARG A 77 15.49 -9.34 3.72
C ARG A 77 14.93 -9.07 2.30
N GLY A 78 13.66 -8.72 2.18
CA GLY A 78 12.98 -8.44 0.91
C GLY A 78 12.34 -7.05 0.88
N LEU A 79 11.31 -6.94 0.05
CA LEU A 79 10.36 -5.83 0.05
C LEU A 79 8.93 -6.39 0.23
N ILE A 80 8.04 -5.60 0.80
CA ILE A 80 6.60 -5.78 0.61
C ILE A 80 6.17 -4.82 -0.49
N GLY A 81 5.62 -5.36 -1.57
CA GLY A 81 4.96 -4.58 -2.61
C GLY A 81 3.47 -4.64 -2.45
N THR A 82 2.80 -3.51 -2.28
CA THR A 82 1.33 -3.46 -2.26
C THR A 82 0.82 -2.77 -3.51
N THR A 83 -0.09 -3.42 -4.24
CA THR A 83 -0.78 -2.76 -5.35
C THR A 83 -1.61 -1.60 -4.81
N LEU A 84 -1.63 -0.50 -5.56
CA LEU A 84 -2.41 0.68 -5.24
C LEU A 84 -3.64 0.78 -6.14
N ARG A 85 -4.75 1.19 -5.54
CA ARG A 85 -5.97 1.61 -6.22
C ARG A 85 -5.73 2.95 -6.91
N TYR A 86 -6.39 3.18 -8.03
CA TYR A 86 -6.46 4.51 -8.61
C TYR A 86 -7.45 5.38 -7.83
N ALA A 87 -7.27 6.70 -7.92
CA ALA A 87 -8.12 7.66 -7.22
C ALA A 87 -9.62 7.49 -7.54
N TYR A 88 -9.97 7.11 -8.78
CA TYR A 88 -11.36 6.88 -9.17
C TYR A 88 -11.98 5.62 -8.53
N GLU A 89 -11.17 4.71 -7.98
CA GLU A 89 -11.62 3.50 -7.29
C GLU A 89 -11.87 3.75 -5.79
N VAL A 90 -11.31 4.85 -5.26
CA VAL A 90 -11.48 5.24 -3.85
C VAL A 90 -12.69 6.15 -3.74
N ARG A 91 -13.72 5.70 -3.01
CA ARG A 91 -14.93 6.50 -2.77
C ARG A 91 -14.65 7.69 -1.88
N ASP A 92 -15.30 8.82 -2.19
CA ASP A 92 -15.26 10.01 -1.36
C ASP A 92 -15.98 9.77 -0.03
N ALA A 93 -15.30 10.07 1.08
CA ALA A 93 -15.82 9.89 2.43
C ALA A 93 -17.03 10.79 2.70
N ASN A 94 -17.06 12.01 2.18
CA ASN A 94 -18.17 12.95 2.38
C ASN A 94 -19.47 12.41 1.79
N ASN A 95 -19.39 11.75 0.63
CA ASN A 95 -20.55 11.10 0.02
C ASN A 95 -21.01 9.89 0.83
N CYS A 96 -20.10 9.19 1.50
CA CYS A 96 -20.45 8.03 2.33
C CYS A 96 -20.97 8.43 3.72
N PHE A 97 -20.56 9.58 4.25
CA PHE A 97 -20.88 10.03 5.61
C PHE A 97 -21.88 11.19 5.66
N SER A 98 -22.48 11.58 4.54
CA SER A 98 -23.40 12.73 4.45
C SER A 98 -24.55 12.66 5.47
N ASP A 99 -25.03 11.44 5.73
CA ASP A 99 -26.19 11.19 6.59
C ASP A 99 -25.77 10.76 8.01
N VAL A 100 -24.46 10.75 8.31
CA VAL A 100 -23.94 10.34 9.62
C VAL A 100 -23.90 11.56 10.54
N PRO A 101 -24.71 11.60 11.60
CA PRO A 101 -24.70 12.72 12.52
C PRO A 101 -23.39 12.78 13.30
N GLU A 102 -22.83 13.99 13.48
CA GLU A 102 -21.69 14.20 14.35
C GLU A 102 -22.14 14.08 15.82
N LEU A 103 -21.82 12.97 16.46
CA LEU A 103 -22.12 12.70 17.86
C LEU A 103 -20.87 12.94 18.71
N LYS A 104 -21.03 13.59 19.87
CA LYS A 104 -19.96 13.75 20.88
C LYS A 104 -20.28 12.86 22.09
N PRO A 105 -19.72 11.64 22.17
CA PRO A 105 -20.00 10.74 23.29
C PRO A 105 -19.37 11.27 24.58
N THR A 106 -20.01 10.98 25.71
CA THR A 106 -19.43 11.30 27.03
C THR A 106 -18.25 10.38 27.35
N PRO A 107 -17.24 10.84 28.11
CA PRO A 107 -16.06 10.04 28.45
C PRO A 107 -16.36 8.70 29.13
N GLU A 108 -17.47 8.61 29.87
CA GLU A 108 -17.92 7.37 30.50
C GLU A 108 -18.32 6.28 29.50
N LEU A 109 -18.89 6.67 28.35
CA LEU A 109 -19.29 5.77 27.27
C LEU A 109 -18.10 5.36 26.38
N CYS A 110 -17.01 6.13 26.38
CA CYS A 110 -15.78 5.82 25.65
C CYS A 110 -14.91 4.75 26.33
N ARG A 111 -15.32 4.22 27.50
CA ARG A 111 -14.62 3.07 28.10
C ARG A 111 -14.89 1.83 27.24
N CYS A 112 -13.83 1.28 26.64
CA CYS A 112 -13.92 0.02 25.92
C CYS A 112 -14.37 -1.09 26.89
N PRO A 113 -15.53 -1.73 26.68
CA PRO A 113 -15.96 -2.83 27.54
C PRO A 113 -14.99 -3.99 27.35
N ALA A 114 -14.60 -4.67 28.44
CA ALA A 114 -13.70 -5.82 28.40
C ALA A 114 -14.31 -7.08 27.72
N GLY A 115 -15.51 -6.97 27.13
CA GLY A 115 -16.21 -8.05 26.44
C GLY A 115 -16.56 -7.66 25.00
N GLY A 116 -16.35 -8.60 24.07
CA GLY A 116 -16.59 -8.39 22.64
C GLY A 116 -18.05 -8.05 22.35
N ARG A 117 -18.31 -6.80 21.97
CA ARG A 117 -19.57 -6.42 21.31
C ARG A 117 -19.35 -6.44 19.80
N VAL A 118 -20.25 -7.09 19.08
CA VAL A 118 -20.25 -7.10 17.62
C VAL A 118 -20.84 -5.77 17.15
N LEU A 119 -20.04 -4.98 16.42
CA LEU A 119 -20.54 -3.84 15.68
C LEU A 119 -21.34 -4.35 14.48
N ARG A 120 -22.62 -4.00 14.42
CA ARG A 120 -23.43 -4.20 13.21
C ARG A 120 -23.48 -2.87 12.48
N ALA A 121 -22.92 -2.86 11.27
CA ALA A 121 -22.96 -1.75 10.33
C ALA A 121 -24.05 -2.01 9.29
#